data_AF-A0A355X6A9-F1
#
_entry.id   AF-A0A355X6A9-F1
#
_cell.length_a   1.000
_cell.length_b   1.000
_cell.length_c   1.000
_cell.angle_alpha   90.00
_cell.angle_beta   90.00
_cell.angle_gamma   90.00
#
_symmetry.space_group_name_H-M   'P 1'
#
loop_
_entity.id
_entity.type
_entity.pdbx_description
1 polymer ?
#
loop_
_entity_poly.entity_id
_entity_poly.type
_entity_poly.pdbx_seq_one_letter_code
_entity_poly.pdbx_strand_id
1 'polypeptide(L)'
;YIIDLQKTVKKLDEAYMYVRDLAADGGSIIFVGTKKQAQESVKEEAERCAMPYVNARWLGGMLTNFKTIRGRVARLAQLKAMREDGTFDLLPKKEVVGLELEIEKLEKYLGGITEMKKIPNAMFIVDPRKERIAVSEAMKLGLPIVAIVDTNCDPDEIDYVIPGNDDAIRAVKLIAGAMADAVIEGRDGKDTADEAPAEETAEEAAE
;
A
#
# COMPACT_ATOMS: atom_id res chain seq x y z
N TYR A 1 24.81 0.02 -15.19
CA TYR A 1 25.32 0.86 -14.10
C TYR A 1 25.20 0.07 -12.81
N ILE A 2 26.14 0.25 -11.87
CA ILE A 2 26.06 -0.38 -10.54
C ILE A 2 25.58 0.69 -9.57
N ILE A 3 24.53 0.39 -8.80
CA ILE A 3 23.98 1.30 -7.79
C ILE A 3 24.86 1.24 -6.55
N ASP A 4 25.14 2.41 -5.97
CA ASP A 4 25.91 2.53 -4.73
C ASP A 4 25.08 2.05 -3.53
N LEU A 5 25.43 0.86 -3.03
CA LEU A 5 24.73 0.22 -1.91
C LEU A 5 24.83 1.01 -0.61
N GLN A 6 25.89 1.81 -0.40
CA GLN A 6 26.00 2.61 0.82
C GLN A 6 24.94 3.72 0.84
N LYS A 7 24.63 4.29 -0.33
CA LYS A 7 23.52 5.24 -0.47
C LYS A 7 22.18 4.53 -0.31
N THR A 8 22.04 3.34 -0.89
CA THR A 8 20.82 2.52 -0.73
C THR A 8 20.51 2.26 0.73
N VAL A 9 21.48 1.80 1.53
CA VAL A 9 21.26 1.50 2.95
C VAL A 9 20.82 2.74 3.71
N LYS A 10 21.56 3.85 3.59
CA LYS A 10 21.18 5.11 4.28
C LYS A 10 19.79 5.59 3.90
N LYS A 11 19.46 5.55 2.62
CA LYS A 11 18.15 6.00 2.11
C LYS A 11 17.02 5.05 2.47
N LEU A 12 17.31 3.74 2.51
CA LEU A 12 16.38 2.74 3.00
C LEU A 12 16.10 2.97 4.48
N ASP A 13 17.11 3.26 5.31
CA ASP A 13 16.94 3.57 6.72
C ASP A 13 16.10 4.85 6.93
N GLU A 14 16.35 5.91 6.14
CA GLU A 14 15.53 7.13 6.15
C GLU A 14 14.05 6.84 5.81
N ALA A 15 13.81 6.06 4.75
CA ALA A 15 12.47 5.65 4.36
C ALA A 15 11.81 4.74 5.41
N TYR A 16 12.57 3.83 6.01
CA TYR A 16 12.12 2.92 7.05
C TYR A 16 11.62 3.67 8.27
N MET A 17 12.43 4.62 8.78
CA MET A 17 12.05 5.46 9.92
C MET A 17 10.79 6.26 9.63
N TYR A 18 10.69 6.88 8.45
CA TYR A 18 9.49 7.62 8.06
C TYR A 18 8.24 6.74 8.03
N VAL A 19 8.31 5.55 7.42
CA VAL A 19 7.17 4.63 7.32
C VAL A 19 6.76 4.10 8.70
N ARG A 20 7.74 3.80 9.56
CA ARG A 20 7.50 3.38 10.93
C ARG A 20 6.80 4.46 11.74
N ASP A 21 7.30 5.69 11.69
CA ASP A 21 6.73 6.81 12.44
C ASP A 21 5.32 7.16 11.92
N LEU A 22 5.10 7.10 10.59
CA LEU A 22 3.78 7.24 9.99
C LEU A 22 2.79 6.17 10.47
N ALA A 23 3.22 4.91 10.52
CA ALA A 23 2.41 3.80 10.98
C ALA A 23 2.14 3.91 12.49
N ALA A 24 3.12 4.37 13.27
CA ALA A 24 2.98 4.69 14.68
C ALA A 24 1.94 5.80 14.88
N ASP A 25 1.84 6.81 14.02
CA ASP A 25 0.77 7.81 14.11
C ASP A 25 -0.62 7.28 13.71
N GLY A 26 -0.73 6.02 13.30
CA GLY A 26 -1.96 5.41 12.78
C GLY A 26 -2.25 5.79 11.32
N GLY A 27 -1.23 6.31 10.62
CA GLY A 27 -1.27 6.56 9.19
C GLY A 27 -1.35 5.26 8.39
N SER A 28 -1.87 5.39 7.17
CA SER A 28 -1.96 4.27 6.22
C SER A 28 -1.04 4.52 5.04
N ILE A 29 -0.41 3.47 4.53
CA ILE A 29 0.43 3.49 3.35
C ILE A 29 -0.16 2.57 2.28
N ILE A 30 -0.14 2.99 1.03
CA ILE A 30 -0.55 2.14 -0.10
C ILE A 30 0.68 1.63 -0.85
N PHE A 31 0.73 0.32 -1.08
CA PHE A 31 1.82 -0.32 -1.83
C PHE A 31 1.43 -0.45 -3.31
N VAL A 32 2.28 0.05 -4.21
CA VAL A 32 1.99 0.09 -5.65
C VAL A 32 3.14 -0.55 -6.42
N GLY A 33 2.81 -1.55 -7.24
CA GLY A 33 3.78 -2.15 -8.15
C GLY A 33 3.10 -3.02 -9.20
N THR A 34 2.91 -2.49 -10.42
CA THR A 34 2.28 -3.24 -11.51
C THR A 34 3.26 -4.06 -12.35
N LYS A 35 4.56 -3.85 -12.13
CA LYS A 35 5.63 -4.58 -12.82
C LYS A 35 5.57 -6.06 -12.45
N LYS A 36 5.74 -6.97 -13.42
CA LYS A 36 5.61 -8.43 -13.21
C LYS A 36 6.44 -8.94 -12.03
N GLN A 37 7.63 -8.38 -11.85
CA GLN A 37 8.56 -8.74 -10.78
C GLN A 37 8.18 -8.20 -9.40
N ALA A 38 7.25 -7.23 -9.35
CA ALA A 38 6.78 -6.59 -8.14
C ALA A 38 5.39 -7.07 -7.69
N GLN A 39 4.56 -7.61 -8.60
CA GLN A 39 3.14 -7.86 -8.33
C GLN A 39 2.89 -8.79 -7.13
N GLU A 40 3.66 -9.88 -7.05
CA GLU A 40 3.53 -10.88 -5.99
C GLU A 40 4.13 -10.33 -4.68
N SER A 41 5.35 -9.82 -4.73
CA SER A 41 6.03 -9.22 -3.57
C SER A 41 5.21 -8.09 -2.92
N VAL A 42 4.67 -7.17 -3.72
CA VAL A 42 3.84 -6.06 -3.21
C VAL A 42 2.55 -6.57 -2.57
N LYS A 43 1.92 -7.58 -3.17
CA LYS A 43 0.69 -8.17 -2.64
C LYS A 43 0.95 -8.87 -1.30
N GLU A 44 1.92 -9.79 -1.27
CA GLU A 44 2.23 -10.59 -0.09
C GLU A 44 2.58 -9.70 1.12
N GLU A 45 3.46 -8.72 0.93
CA GLU A 45 3.93 -7.88 2.04
C GLU A 45 2.88 -6.86 2.50
N ALA A 46 2.04 -6.36 1.59
CA ALA A 46 0.94 -5.47 1.96
C ALA A 46 -0.20 -6.21 2.69
N GLU A 47 -0.52 -7.43 2.27
CA GLU A 47 -1.46 -8.30 2.99
C GLU A 47 -0.92 -8.63 4.39
N ARG A 48 0.39 -8.87 4.50
CA ARG A 48 1.05 -9.16 5.79
C ARG A 48 0.95 -8.01 6.79
N CYS A 49 1.06 -6.76 6.34
CA CYS A 49 0.92 -5.57 7.20
C CYS A 49 -0.50 -4.99 7.21
N ALA A 50 -1.49 -5.67 6.63
CA ALA A 50 -2.87 -5.20 6.52
C ALA A 50 -2.98 -3.75 5.99
N MET A 51 -2.27 -3.49 4.90
CA MET A 51 -2.27 -2.20 4.20
C MET A 51 -2.80 -2.37 2.77
N PRO A 52 -3.40 -1.32 2.19
CA PRO A 52 -3.91 -1.38 0.83
C PRO A 52 -2.78 -1.55 -0.20
N TYR A 53 -3.08 -2.23 -1.30
CA TYR A 53 -2.12 -2.44 -2.39
C TYR A 53 -2.75 -2.39 -3.78
N VAL A 54 -1.91 -2.13 -4.78
CA VAL A 54 -2.22 -2.19 -6.20
C VAL A 54 -1.09 -2.92 -6.93
N ASN A 55 -1.36 -4.15 -7.34
CA ASN A 55 -0.37 -5.02 -8.00
C ASN A 55 -0.65 -5.28 -9.50
N ALA A 56 -1.86 -5.00 -9.99
CA ALA A 56 -2.23 -5.28 -11.37
C ALA A 56 -2.09 -4.07 -12.30
N ARG A 57 -2.90 -3.03 -12.07
CA ARG A 57 -2.89 -1.80 -12.87
C ARG A 57 -3.40 -0.63 -12.04
N TRP A 58 -2.66 0.47 -12.05
CA TRP A 58 -3.16 1.74 -11.54
C TRP A 58 -4.23 2.31 -12.47
N LEU A 59 -5.44 2.53 -11.95
CA LEU A 59 -6.50 3.22 -12.68
C LEU A 59 -6.39 4.71 -12.40
N GLY A 60 -6.34 5.53 -13.45
CA GLY A 60 -6.35 6.98 -13.29
C GLY A 60 -7.59 7.43 -12.51
N GLY A 61 -7.38 8.30 -11.53
CA GLY A 61 -8.40 8.75 -10.59
C GLY A 61 -8.50 7.91 -9.31
N MET A 62 -7.58 6.96 -9.08
CA MET A 62 -7.57 6.12 -7.88
C MET A 62 -7.54 6.94 -6.58
N LEU A 63 -6.74 8.00 -6.54
CA LEU A 63 -6.63 8.88 -5.38
C LEU A 63 -7.40 10.18 -5.61
N THR A 64 -7.26 10.78 -6.80
CA THR A 64 -7.85 12.09 -7.11
C THR A 64 -9.37 12.06 -7.30
N ASN A 65 -9.94 10.91 -7.70
CA ASN A 65 -11.38 10.68 -7.82
C ASN A 65 -11.84 9.51 -6.95
N PHE A 66 -11.39 9.52 -5.69
CA PHE A 66 -11.65 8.45 -4.72
C PHE A 66 -13.15 8.12 -4.55
N LYS A 67 -14.04 9.12 -4.66
CA LYS A 67 -15.50 8.90 -4.57
C LYS A 67 -16.01 7.93 -5.64
N THR A 68 -15.54 8.06 -6.88
CA THR A 68 -15.95 7.19 -7.99
C THR A 68 -15.38 5.77 -7.81
N ILE A 69 -14.14 5.68 -7.37
CA ILE A 69 -13.44 4.41 -7.14
C ILE A 69 -14.10 3.64 -6.00
N ARG A 70 -14.47 4.33 -4.92
CA ARG A 70 -15.24 3.75 -3.81
C ARG A 70 -16.58 3.18 -4.26
N GLY A 71 -17.26 3.84 -5.21
CA GLY A 71 -18.47 3.30 -5.83
C GLY A 71 -18.23 1.97 -6.57
N ARG A 72 -17.08 1.84 -7.25
CA ARG A 72 -16.70 0.57 -7.92
C ARG A 72 -16.32 -0.52 -6.93
N VAL A 73 -15.67 -0.17 -5.81
CA VAL A 73 -15.39 -1.11 -4.71
C VAL A 73 -16.70 -1.58 -4.07
N ALA A 74 -17.66 -0.67 -3.85
CA ALA A 74 -18.98 -1.04 -3.34
C ALA A 74 -19.74 -1.97 -4.31
N ARG A 75 -19.62 -1.72 -5.63
CA ARG A 75 -20.17 -2.62 -6.66
C ARG A 75 -19.55 -4.02 -6.59
N LEU A 76 -18.23 -4.13 -6.39
CA LEU A 76 -17.56 -5.42 -6.20
C LEU A 76 -18.11 -6.15 -4.96
N ALA A 77 -18.26 -5.45 -3.83
CA ALA A 77 -18.83 -6.03 -2.61
C ALA A 77 -20.28 -6.51 -2.82
N GLN A 78 -21.11 -5.74 -3.53
CA GLN A 78 -22.48 -6.14 -3.89
C GLN A 78 -22.50 -7.40 -4.76
N LEU A 79 -21.63 -7.48 -5.78
CA LEU A 79 -21.55 -8.64 -6.65
C LEU A 79 -21.09 -9.90 -5.91
N LYS A 80 -20.17 -9.77 -4.95
CA LYS A 80 -19.77 -10.87 -4.06
C LYS A 80 -20.94 -11.33 -3.18
N ALA A 81 -21.69 -10.41 -2.59
CA ALA A 81 -22.88 -10.74 -1.79
C ALA A 81 -23.95 -11.47 -2.63
N MET A 82 -24.22 -11.00 -3.85
CA MET A 82 -25.16 -11.65 -4.80
C MET A 82 -24.71 -13.04 -5.25
N ARG A 83 -23.41 -13.33 -5.16
CA ARG A 83 -22.87 -14.65 -5.45
C ARG A 83 -23.05 -15.59 -4.26
N GLU A 84 -22.86 -15.08 -3.04
CA GLU A 84 -23.00 -15.84 -1.80
C GLU A 84 -24.46 -16.11 -1.42
N ASP A 85 -25.38 -15.20 -1.73
CA ASP A 85 -26.81 -15.33 -1.43
C ASP A 85 -27.58 -16.25 -2.40
N GLY A 86 -26.92 -16.76 -3.44
CA GLY A 86 -27.52 -17.65 -4.45
C GLY A 86 -28.35 -16.93 -5.51
N THR A 87 -28.33 -15.59 -5.59
CA THR A 87 -29.04 -14.83 -6.64
C THR A 87 -28.58 -15.23 -8.04
N PHE A 88 -27.33 -15.66 -8.20
CA PHE A 88 -26.78 -16.12 -9.48
C PHE A 88 -27.51 -17.34 -10.03
N ASP A 89 -28.05 -18.21 -9.17
CA ASP A 89 -28.76 -19.43 -9.59
C ASP A 89 -30.15 -19.13 -10.17
N LEU A 90 -30.70 -17.95 -9.88
CA LEU A 90 -31.99 -17.48 -10.41
C LEU A 90 -31.86 -16.80 -11.78
N LEU A 91 -30.63 -16.50 -12.21
CA LEU A 91 -30.36 -15.77 -13.44
C LEU A 91 -30.05 -16.70 -14.62
N PRO A 92 -30.30 -16.26 -15.87
CA PRO A 92 -29.86 -16.98 -17.05
C PRO A 92 -28.33 -17.16 -17.07
N LYS A 93 -27.85 -18.34 -17.46
CA LYS A 93 -26.41 -18.65 -17.54
C LYS A 93 -25.57 -17.61 -18.29
N LYS A 94 -26.13 -16.96 -19.33
CA LYS A 94 -25.43 -15.90 -20.08
C LYS A 94 -25.17 -14.66 -19.22
N GLU A 95 -26.10 -14.29 -18.35
CA GLU A 95 -25.96 -13.14 -17.45
C GLU A 95 -25.00 -13.46 -16.31
N VAL A 96 -25.07 -14.68 -15.76
CA VAL A 96 -24.12 -15.16 -14.74
C VAL A 96 -22.68 -15.05 -15.23
N VAL A 97 -22.39 -15.53 -16.46
CA VAL A 97 -21.04 -15.40 -17.05
C VAL A 97 -20.62 -13.93 -17.18
N GLY A 98 -21.54 -13.03 -17.52
CA GLY A 98 -21.27 -11.60 -17.58
C GLY A 98 -20.88 -11.02 -16.22
N LEU A 99 -21.62 -11.39 -15.16
CA LEU A 99 -21.35 -10.95 -13.79
C LEU A 99 -20.06 -11.55 -13.24
N GLU A 100 -19.76 -12.82 -13.53
CA GLU A 100 -18.49 -13.45 -13.14
C GLU A 100 -17.29 -12.75 -13.78
N LEU A 101 -17.38 -12.41 -15.07
CA LEU A 101 -16.34 -11.63 -15.75
C LEU A 101 -16.21 -10.20 -15.19
N GLU A 102 -17.30 -9.60 -14.74
CA GLU A 102 -17.28 -8.30 -14.04
C GLU A 102 -16.55 -8.43 -12.70
N ILE A 103 -16.88 -9.44 -11.89
CA ILE A 103 -16.22 -9.74 -10.62
C ILE A 103 -14.73 -9.97 -10.84
N GLU A 104 -14.34 -10.84 -11.77
CA GLU A 104 -12.94 -11.17 -12.01
C GLU A 104 -12.12 -9.92 -12.37
N LYS A 105 -12.67 -9.05 -13.22
CA LYS A 105 -12.02 -7.78 -13.58
C LYS A 105 -11.92 -6.83 -12.40
N LEU A 106 -12.99 -6.66 -11.63
CA LEU A 106 -13.01 -5.76 -10.49
C LEU A 106 -12.08 -6.25 -9.38
N GLU A 107 -12.09 -7.54 -9.07
CA GLU A 107 -11.21 -8.18 -8.09
C GLU A 107 -9.74 -7.97 -8.45
N LYS A 108 -9.40 -8.21 -9.73
CA LYS A 108 -8.04 -8.07 -10.23
C LYS A 108 -7.47 -6.66 -10.05
N TYR A 109 -8.29 -5.61 -10.21
CA TYR A 109 -7.82 -4.22 -10.18
C TYR A 109 -8.08 -3.50 -8.86
N LEU A 110 -9.11 -3.89 -8.11
CA LEU A 110 -9.58 -3.17 -6.92
C LEU A 110 -9.51 -4.02 -5.64
N GLY A 111 -9.17 -5.32 -5.74
CA GLY A 111 -9.14 -6.22 -4.58
C GLY A 111 -8.31 -5.67 -3.43
N GLY A 112 -7.10 -5.17 -3.73
CA GLY A 112 -6.19 -4.64 -2.72
C GLY A 112 -6.55 -3.28 -2.12
N ILE A 113 -7.61 -2.61 -2.59
CA ILE A 113 -8.10 -1.35 -2.01
C ILE A 113 -9.50 -1.48 -1.41
N THR A 114 -10.02 -2.72 -1.26
CA THR A 114 -11.38 -2.96 -0.79
C THR A 114 -11.60 -2.46 0.64
N GLU A 115 -10.59 -2.61 1.50
CA GLU A 115 -10.64 -2.19 2.90
C GLU A 115 -10.38 -0.68 3.11
N MET A 116 -10.01 0.03 2.04
CA MET A 116 -9.60 1.42 2.11
C MET A 116 -10.82 2.34 2.33
N LYS A 117 -10.96 2.87 3.54
CA LYS A 117 -12.05 3.80 3.91
C LYS A 117 -11.72 5.28 3.67
N LYS A 118 -10.44 5.63 3.68
CA LYS A 118 -9.92 6.99 3.52
C LYS A 118 -8.73 6.94 2.55
N ILE A 119 -8.37 8.09 2.02
CA ILE A 119 -7.15 8.22 1.20
C ILE A 119 -5.95 7.91 2.10
N PRO A 120 -4.96 7.15 1.61
CA PRO A 120 -3.76 6.83 2.37
C PRO A 120 -2.94 8.10 2.65
N ASN A 121 -2.10 8.03 3.69
CA ASN A 121 -1.25 9.16 4.10
C ASN A 121 0.07 9.19 3.35
N ALA A 122 0.57 8.04 2.91
CA ALA A 122 1.77 7.92 2.08
C ALA A 122 1.60 6.81 1.04
N MET A 123 2.53 6.76 0.10
CA MET A 123 2.53 5.76 -0.95
C MET A 123 3.92 5.19 -1.14
N PHE A 124 3.99 3.86 -1.24
CA PHE A 124 5.19 3.13 -1.64
C PHE A 124 5.06 2.70 -3.11
N ILE A 125 5.99 3.11 -3.96
CA ILE A 125 6.00 2.77 -5.40
C ILE A 125 7.23 1.94 -5.76
N VAL A 126 6.99 0.87 -6.52
CA VAL A 126 8.02 0.18 -7.29
C VAL A 126 7.99 0.67 -8.74
N ASP A 127 9.09 1.19 -9.26
CA ASP A 127 9.23 1.75 -10.62
C ASP A 127 8.32 2.98 -10.89
N PRO A 128 8.70 4.17 -10.39
CA PRO A 128 7.99 5.44 -10.64
C PRO A 128 7.79 5.76 -12.12
N ARG A 129 8.72 5.34 -13.00
CA ARG A 129 8.61 5.58 -14.44
C ARG A 129 7.46 4.78 -15.04
N LYS A 130 7.21 3.56 -14.57
CA LYS A 130 6.05 2.77 -14.98
C LYS A 130 4.77 3.27 -14.32
N GLU A 131 4.84 3.73 -13.08
CA GLU A 131 3.71 4.22 -12.28
C GLU A 131 3.50 5.74 -12.30
N ARG A 132 3.84 6.41 -13.42
CA ARG A 132 3.74 7.88 -13.54
C ARG A 132 2.38 8.47 -13.17
N ILE A 133 1.30 7.73 -13.44
CA ILE A 133 -0.06 8.17 -13.10
C ILE A 133 -0.24 8.21 -11.58
N ALA A 134 0.25 7.20 -10.86
CA ALA A 134 0.19 7.14 -9.41
C ALA A 134 1.03 8.28 -8.79
N VAL A 135 2.26 8.48 -9.27
CA VAL A 135 3.15 9.58 -8.85
C VAL A 135 2.46 10.94 -9.06
N SER A 136 1.91 11.17 -10.25
CA SER A 136 1.23 12.43 -10.59
C SER A 136 0.00 12.69 -9.72
N GLU A 137 -0.77 11.65 -9.37
CA GLU A 137 -1.93 11.79 -8.50
C GLU A 137 -1.53 12.06 -7.04
N ALA A 138 -0.50 11.40 -6.54
CA ALA A 138 0.02 11.62 -5.20
C ALA A 138 0.59 13.02 -5.03
N MET A 139 1.39 13.51 -5.99
CA MET A 139 1.89 14.88 -6.00
C MET A 139 0.76 15.92 -5.98
N LYS A 140 -0.31 15.70 -6.77
CA LYS A 140 -1.47 16.61 -6.79
C LYS A 140 -2.20 16.68 -5.44
N LEU A 141 -2.15 15.61 -4.66
CA LEU A 141 -2.75 15.53 -3.34
C LEU A 141 -1.78 15.87 -2.21
N GLY A 142 -0.50 16.09 -2.52
CA GLY A 142 0.55 16.32 -1.53
C GLY A 142 0.85 15.10 -0.66
N LEU A 143 0.67 13.89 -1.21
CA LEU A 143 0.99 12.64 -0.51
C LEU A 143 2.48 12.34 -0.64
N PRO A 144 3.22 12.12 0.46
CA PRO A 144 4.61 11.72 0.41
C PRO A 144 4.81 10.38 -0.28
N ILE A 145 5.83 10.33 -1.15
CA ILE A 145 6.15 9.18 -1.99
C ILE A 145 7.46 8.55 -1.53
N VAL A 146 7.39 7.27 -1.17
CA VAL A 146 8.56 6.40 -0.97
C VAL A 146 8.68 5.53 -2.21
N ALA A 147 9.86 5.48 -2.86
CA ALA A 147 9.97 4.67 -4.07
C ALA A 147 11.34 4.04 -4.29
N ILE A 148 11.31 2.86 -4.93
CA ILE A 148 12.50 2.22 -5.47
C ILE A 148 12.81 2.85 -6.83
N VAL A 149 13.97 3.50 -6.92
CA VAL A 149 14.41 4.22 -8.12
C VAL A 149 15.59 3.49 -8.74
N ASP A 150 15.42 3.03 -9.98
CA ASP A 150 16.51 2.54 -10.81
C ASP A 150 17.14 3.69 -11.62
N THR A 151 18.27 3.41 -12.26
CA THR A 151 19.09 4.32 -13.06
C THR A 151 18.36 5.03 -14.22
N ASN A 152 17.13 4.62 -14.52
CA ASN A 152 16.33 5.11 -15.64
C ASN A 152 15.14 6.00 -15.20
N CYS A 153 15.03 6.29 -13.91
CA CYS A 153 13.98 7.08 -13.27
C CYS A 153 14.55 8.40 -12.73
N ASP A 154 13.75 9.46 -12.80
CA ASP A 154 14.11 10.78 -12.26
C ASP A 154 13.72 10.83 -10.77
N PRO A 155 14.66 11.05 -9.84
CA PRO A 155 14.38 11.03 -8.40
C PRO A 155 13.67 12.31 -7.90
N ASP A 156 13.63 13.38 -8.68
CA ASP A 156 13.17 14.70 -8.20
C ASP A 156 11.68 14.75 -7.85
N GLU A 157 10.88 13.82 -8.36
CA GLU A 157 9.43 13.71 -8.08
C GLU A 157 9.11 12.91 -6.81
N ILE A 158 10.12 12.44 -6.07
CA ILE A 158 9.99 11.46 -4.99
C ILE A 158 10.62 12.00 -3.70
N ASP A 159 9.88 11.96 -2.60
CA ASP A 159 10.35 12.46 -1.30
C ASP A 159 11.40 11.54 -0.67
N TYR A 160 11.13 10.24 -0.68
CA TYR A 160 12.00 9.21 -0.09
C TYR A 160 12.48 8.24 -1.17
N VAL A 161 13.60 8.59 -1.78
CA VAL A 161 14.23 7.82 -2.87
C VAL A 161 15.07 6.68 -2.29
N ILE A 162 14.75 5.44 -2.64
CA ILE A 162 15.56 4.25 -2.35
C ILE A 162 16.24 3.81 -3.64
N PRO A 163 17.54 4.10 -3.84
CA PRO A 163 18.27 3.64 -5.02
C PRO A 163 18.31 2.11 -5.02
N GLY A 164 17.75 1.46 -6.03
CA GLY A 164 17.63 0.00 -6.04
C GLY A 164 17.27 -0.58 -7.38
N ASN A 165 17.51 -1.88 -7.55
CA ASN A 165 17.12 -2.60 -8.74
C ASN A 165 15.64 -3.02 -8.63
N ASP A 166 14.81 -2.48 -9.50
CA ASP A 166 13.37 -2.75 -9.59
C ASP A 166 13.03 -3.94 -10.53
N ASP A 167 14.00 -4.44 -11.30
CA ASP A 167 13.84 -5.62 -12.19
C ASP A 167 14.03 -6.95 -11.46
N ALA A 168 14.70 -6.95 -10.31
CA ALA A 168 14.99 -8.16 -9.55
C ALA A 168 13.90 -8.44 -8.49
N ILE A 169 13.19 -9.56 -8.63
CA ILE A 169 12.14 -9.99 -7.69
C ILE A 169 12.64 -9.98 -6.25
N ARG A 170 13.84 -10.52 -6.01
CA ARG A 170 14.43 -10.58 -4.65
C ARG A 170 14.71 -9.20 -4.07
N ALA A 171 15.13 -8.24 -4.90
CA ALA A 171 15.41 -6.88 -4.44
C ALA A 171 14.12 -6.14 -4.10
N VAL A 172 13.10 -6.25 -4.96
CA VAL A 172 11.78 -5.69 -4.68
C VAL A 172 11.17 -6.32 -3.43
N LYS A 173 11.24 -7.65 -3.28
CA LYS A 173 10.74 -8.35 -2.09
C LYS A 173 11.47 -7.92 -0.81
N LEU A 174 12.80 -7.78 -0.87
CA LEU A 174 13.58 -7.32 0.27
C LEU A 174 13.16 -5.91 0.73
N ILE A 175 13.03 -4.98 -0.22
CA ILE A 175 12.68 -3.59 0.12
C ILE A 175 11.22 -3.49 0.54
N ALA A 176 10.29 -4.12 -0.18
CA ALA A 176 8.88 -4.14 0.20
C ALA A 176 8.66 -4.81 1.56
N GLY A 177 9.39 -5.91 1.84
CA GLY A 177 9.39 -6.58 3.13
C GLY A 177 9.87 -5.66 4.25
N ALA A 178 11.00 -4.96 4.06
CA ALA A 178 11.49 -3.98 5.03
C ALA A 178 10.48 -2.84 5.28
N MET A 179 9.75 -2.38 4.26
CA MET A 179 8.68 -1.38 4.45
C MET A 179 7.48 -1.97 5.22
N ALA A 180 7.12 -3.24 4.98
CA ALA A 180 6.07 -3.91 5.74
C ALA A 180 6.48 -4.16 7.19
N ASP A 181 7.75 -4.54 7.44
CA ASP A 181 8.34 -4.63 8.78
C ASP A 181 8.22 -3.29 9.52
N ALA A 182 8.60 -2.17 8.87
CA ALA A 182 8.46 -0.83 9.44
C ALA A 182 7.01 -0.50 9.83
N VAL A 183 6.03 -0.86 8.98
CA VAL A 183 4.61 -0.64 9.28
C VAL A 183 4.15 -1.46 10.49
N ILE A 184 4.56 -2.72 10.57
CA ILE A 184 4.19 -3.62 11.67
C ILE A 184 4.82 -3.12 12.97
N GLU A 185 6.13 -2.84 12.97
CA GLU A 185 6.84 -2.30 14.13
C GLU A 185 6.26 -0.96 14.60
N GLY A 186 5.88 -0.08 13.68
CA GLY A 186 5.25 1.20 14.02
C GLY A 186 3.90 1.01 14.71
N ARG A 187 3.09 0.03 14.27
CA ARG A 187 1.80 -0.30 14.90
C ARG A 187 1.98 -0.99 16.26
N ASP A 188 2.83 -2.00 16.33
CA ASP A 188 3.06 -2.79 17.55
C ASP A 188 3.78 -1.97 18.65
N GLY A 189 4.63 -1.02 18.25
CA GLY A 189 5.26 -0.06 19.16
C GLY A 189 4.26 0.88 19.84
N LYS A 190 3.05 1.03 19.30
CA LYS A 190 1.94 1.72 19.94
C LYS A 190 1.22 0.85 20.96
N ASP A 191 0.98 -0.42 20.63
CA ASP A 191 0.32 -1.37 21.55
C ASP A 191 1.13 -1.58 22.85
N THR A 192 2.46 -1.49 22.77
CA THR A 192 3.34 -1.55 23.96
C THR A 192 3.51 -0.21 24.70
N ALA A 193 3.17 0.93 24.08
CA ALA A 193 3.25 2.24 24.71
C ALA A 193 1.94 2.64 25.43
N ASP A 194 0.79 2.14 24.97
CA ASP A 194 -0.51 2.33 25.63
C ASP A 194 -0.78 1.30 26.77
N GLU A 195 0.05 0.27 26.92
CA GLU A 195 0.05 -0.67 28.07
C GLU A 195 1.09 -0.31 29.15
N ALA A 196 1.41 0.97 29.35
CA ALA A 196 2.10 1.39 30.57
C ALA A 196 1.09 1.40 31.74
N PRO A 197 1.29 0.62 32.83
CA PRO A 197 0.37 0.62 33.96
C PRO A 197 0.41 1.99 34.64
N ALA A 198 -0.74 2.64 34.71
CA ALA A 198 -0.97 3.79 35.58
C ALA A 198 -1.22 3.31 37.01
N GLU A 199 -0.15 3.02 37.76
CA GLU A 199 -0.08 2.83 39.22
C GLU A 199 1.44 2.83 39.54
N GLU A 200 2.05 3.52 40.49
CA GLU A 200 1.66 4.26 41.69
C GLU A 200 2.95 4.99 42.12
N THR A 201 2.89 6.24 42.58
CA THR A 201 3.75 6.77 43.67
C THR A 201 3.28 8.19 44.00
N ALA A 202 2.14 8.23 44.68
CA ALA A 202 1.81 9.31 45.58
C ALA A 202 2.33 8.92 46.97
N GLU A 203 3.61 9.14 47.25
CA GLU A 203 4.14 9.06 48.62
C GLU A 203 5.43 9.88 48.76
N GLU A 204 5.30 11.22 48.83
CA GLU A 204 6.32 12.09 49.46
C GLU A 204 5.72 13.48 49.74
N ALA A 205 4.87 13.57 50.77
CA ALA A 205 4.50 14.84 51.42
C ALA A 205 3.90 14.57 52.81
N ALA A 206 4.71 14.07 53.74
CA ALA A 206 4.43 14.13 55.18
C ALA A 206 5.72 13.94 55.99
N GLU A 207 6.53 14.99 56.08
CA GLU A 207 7.28 15.33 57.29
C GLU A 207 7.25 16.85 57.51
#